data_AF-A0A968JPY8-F1
#
_entry.id   AF-A0A968JPY8-F1
#
_cell.length_a   1.000
_cell.length_b   1.000
_cell.length_c   1.000
_cell.angle_alpha   90.00
_cell.angle_beta   90.00
_cell.angle_gamma   90.00
#
_symmetry.space_group_name_H-M   'P 1'
#
loop_
_entity.id
_entity.type
_entity.pdbx_description
1 polymer ?
#
loop_
_entity_poly.entity_id
_entity_poly.type
_entity_poly.pdbx_seq_one_letter_code
_entity_poly.pdbx_strand_id
1 'polypeptide(L)'
;MDFSALLTYNDNITFGASFRGYSRTTIDALAIIGGLKLNDKTNVFYSYDVSLSQIKLVSSGSHEIMLNYNLNKPIGKGRPPKIIYNPRFL
;
A
#
# COMPACT_ATOMS: atom_id res chain seq x y z
N MET A 1 2.75 21.95 -1.97
CA MET A 1 3.92 21.06 -2.17
C MET A 1 3.77 19.93 -1.18
N ASP A 2 3.86 18.71 -1.68
CA ASP A 2 3.66 17.49 -0.90
C ASP A 2 4.98 16.75 -0.87
N PHE A 3 5.37 16.28 0.32
CA PHE A 3 6.60 15.55 0.54
C PHE A 3 6.26 14.25 1.25
N SER A 4 6.71 13.13 0.71
CA SER A 4 6.54 11.83 1.35
C SER A 4 7.86 11.08 1.39
N ALA A 5 8.08 10.40 2.51
CA ALA A 5 9.23 9.53 2.71
C ALA A 5 8.73 8.20 3.27
N LEU A 6 9.20 7.12 2.66
CA LEU A 6 8.91 5.76 3.07
C LEU A 6 10.23 4.99 3.14
N LEU A 7 10.47 4.34 4.28
CA LEU A 7 11.65 3.54 4.55
C LEU A 7 11.19 2.12 4.87
N THR A 8 11.73 1.15 4.15
CA THR A 8 11.51 -0.26 4.43
C THR A 8 12.80 -0.86 4.96
N TYR A 9 12.74 -1.42 6.16
CA TYR A 9 13.83 -2.15 6.79
C TYR A 9 13.63 -3.65 6.62
N ASN A 10 14.69 -4.34 6.20
CA ASN A 10 14.77 -5.81 6.09
C ASN A 10 13.58 -6.45 5.34
N ASP A 11 13.04 -5.75 4.34
CA ASP A 11 11.88 -6.14 3.53
C ASP A 11 10.62 -6.55 4.32
N ASN A 12 10.57 -6.25 5.62
CA ASN A 12 9.49 -6.71 6.49
C ASN A 12 8.81 -5.59 7.27
N ILE A 13 9.52 -4.51 7.57
CA ILE A 13 8.98 -3.41 8.36
C ILE A 13 9.07 -2.15 7.52
N THR A 14 7.96 -1.46 7.34
CA THR A 14 7.89 -0.20 6.61
C THR A 14 7.47 0.91 7.56
N PHE A 15 8.17 2.03 7.52
CA PHE A 15 7.80 3.25 8.22
C PHE A 15 7.84 4.40 7.23
N GLY A 16 6.90 5.33 7.36
CA GLY A 16 6.93 6.52 6.55
C GLY A 16 6.16 7.67 7.15
N ALA A 17 6.38 8.83 6.56
CA ALA A 17 5.59 10.01 6.83
C ALA A 17 5.29 10.72 5.51
N SER A 18 4.10 11.30 5.43
CA SER A 18 3.71 12.13 4.30
C SER A 18 3.22 13.48 4.82
N PHE A 19 3.77 14.54 4.27
CA PHE A 19 3.43 15.91 4.56
C PHE A 19 2.69 16.50 3.38
N ARG A 20 1.48 16.99 3.61
CA ARG A 20 0.64 17.64 2.60
C ARG A 20 0.52 19.13 2.90
N GLY A 21 1.00 19.97 1.99
CA GLY A 21 1.03 21.43 2.13
C GLY A 21 0.29 22.12 0.98
N TYR A 22 -0.85 22.76 1.27
CA TYR A 22 -1.71 23.36 0.24
C TYR A 22 -1.28 24.77 -0.20
N SER A 23 -0.53 25.52 0.64
CA SER A 23 -0.05 26.87 0.31
C SER A 23 1.26 27.21 1.04
N ARG A 24 1.93 28.31 0.66
CA ARG A 24 3.24 28.74 1.21
C ARG A 24 3.24 28.96 2.73
N THR A 25 2.07 29.09 3.35
CA THR A 25 1.90 29.38 4.79
C THR A 25 0.99 28.37 5.51
N THR A 26 0.40 27.41 4.81
CA THR A 26 -0.61 26.51 5.38
C THR A 26 -0.23 25.05 5.22
N ILE A 27 -0.05 24.39 6.36
CA ILE A 27 0.15 22.95 6.49
C ILE A 27 -1.22 22.30 6.59
N ASP A 28 -1.52 21.34 5.71
CA ASP A 28 -2.86 20.73 5.66
C ASP A 28 -2.93 19.46 6.51
N ALA A 29 -2.03 18.50 6.25
CA ALA A 29 -2.01 17.25 6.98
C ALA A 29 -0.60 16.64 7.06
N LEU A 30 -0.35 15.93 8.16
CA LEU A 30 0.80 15.06 8.35
C LEU A 30 0.30 13.62 8.56
N ALA A 31 0.65 12.72 7.66
CA ALA A 31 0.40 11.30 7.76
C ALA A 31 1.62 10.61 8.37
N ILE A 32 1.39 9.70 9.32
CA ILE A 32 2.39 8.74 9.78
C ILE A 32 1.94 7.36 9.34
N ILE A 33 2.85 6.60 8.73
CA ILE A 33 2.57 5.29 8.15
C ILE A 33 3.48 4.26 8.82
N GLY A 34 2.91 3.17 9.29
CA GLY A 34 3.62 1.97 9.74
C GLY A 34 3.10 0.76 8.99
N GLY A 35 3.98 -0.19 8.67
CA GLY A 35 3.63 -1.38 7.92
C GLY A 35 4.49 -2.57 8.27
N LEU A 36 3.88 -3.76 8.18
CA LEU A 36 4.50 -5.04 8.47
C LEU A 36 4.15 -6.04 7.38
N LYS A 37 5.16 -6.73 6.86
CA LYS A 37 5.01 -7.91 6.02
C LYS A 37 4.82 -9.11 6.93
N LEU A 38 3.62 -9.68 6.94
CA LEU A 38 3.30 -10.86 7.75
C LEU A 38 3.86 -12.13 7.13
N ASN A 39 3.88 -12.18 5.79
CA ASN A 39 4.43 -13.29 5.00
C ASN A 39 4.68 -12.81 3.57
N ASP A 40 5.16 -13.67 2.68
CA ASP A 40 5.51 -13.28 1.30
C ASP A 40 4.35 -12.78 0.44
N LYS A 41 3.12 -12.93 0.91
CA LYS A 41 1.91 -12.56 0.18
C LYS A 41 1.12 -11.47 0.88
N THR A 42 1.28 -11.30 2.18
CA THR A 42 0.42 -10.44 3.00
C THR A 42 1.24 -9.35 3.65
N ASN A 43 0.82 -8.10 3.40
CA ASN A 43 1.32 -6.93 4.08
C ASN A 43 0.17 -6.21 4.76
N VAL A 44 0.42 -5.69 5.95
CA VAL A 44 -0.53 -4.86 6.70
C VAL A 44 0.11 -3.49 6.89
N PHE A 45 -0.66 -2.44 6.65
CA PHE A 45 -0.25 -1.07 6.90
C PHE A 45 -1.31 -0.40 7.76
N TYR A 46 -0.83 0.53 8.57
CA TYR A 46 -1.64 1.41 9.39
C TYR A 46 -1.13 2.83 9.17
N SER A 47 -2.03 3.76 8.87
CA SER A 47 -1.73 5.17 8.73
C SER A 47 -2.61 6.00 9.65
N TYR A 48 -2.00 7.04 10.20
CA TYR A 48 -2.70 8.05 10.98
C TYR A 48 -2.45 9.42 10.34
N ASP A 49 -3.53 10.01 9.83
CA ASP A 49 -3.52 11.31 9.18
C ASP A 49 -3.92 12.38 10.19
N VAL A 50 -2.96 13.24 10.55
CA VAL A 50 -3.17 14.38 11.44
C VAL A 50 -3.46 15.61 10.61
N SER A 51 -4.71 16.07 10.62
CA SER A 51 -5.09 17.35 10.02
C SER A 51 -4.56 18.51 10.87
N LEU A 52 -3.73 19.37 10.28
CA LEU A 52 -3.05 20.49 10.93
C LEU A 52 -3.64 21.87 10.53
N SER A 53 -4.51 21.92 9.53
CA SER A 53 -5.20 23.14 9.09
C SER A 53 -6.39 23.52 9.99
N GLN A 54 -7.09 24.63 9.66
CA GLN A 54 -8.32 25.05 10.35
C GLN A 54 -9.42 23.98 10.39
N ILE A 55 -9.29 22.92 9.57
CA ILE A 55 -10.17 21.73 9.56
C ILE A 55 -9.99 20.88 10.85
N LYS A 56 -8.92 21.08 11.64
CA LYS A 56 -8.73 20.41 12.94
C LYS A 56 -9.88 20.70 13.93
N LEU A 57 -10.59 21.83 13.78
CA LEU A 57 -11.75 22.17 14.59
C LEU A 57 -12.95 21.23 14.37
N VAL A 58 -12.99 20.52 13.24
CA VAL A 58 -14.09 19.62 12.83
C VAL A 58 -13.64 18.20 12.50
N SER A 59 -12.32 17.93 12.43
CA SER A 59 -11.77 16.61 12.15
C SER A 59 -10.58 16.32 13.07
N SER A 60 -10.65 15.22 13.83
CA SER A 60 -9.59 14.77 14.75
C SER A 60 -8.47 13.96 14.08
N GLY A 61 -8.43 13.94 12.75
CA GLY A 61 -7.59 13.04 11.97
C GLY A 61 -8.27 11.72 11.60
N SER A 62 -7.61 10.92 10.75
CA SER A 62 -8.14 9.65 10.23
C SER A 62 -7.23 8.48 10.62
N HIS A 63 -7.85 7.36 11.04
CA HIS A 63 -7.18 6.09 11.30
C HIS A 63 -7.48 5.15 10.14
N GLU A 64 -6.46 4.83 9.36
CA GLU A 64 -6.60 3.96 8.20
C GLU A 64 -5.82 2.67 8.40
N ILE A 65 -6.45 1.55 8.04
CA ILE A 65 -5.83 0.22 8.06
C ILE A 65 -5.93 -0.33 6.64
N MET A 66 -4.81 -0.78 6.09
CA MET A 66 -4.73 -1.37 4.77
C MET A 66 -4.18 -2.79 4.85
N LEU A 67 -4.91 -3.74 4.27
CA LEU A 67 -4.47 -5.11 4.07
C LEU A 67 -4.16 -5.32 2.58
N ASN A 68 -2.91 -5.65 2.28
CA ASN A 68 -2.48 -6.01 0.94
C ASN A 68 -2.25 -7.52 0.86
N TYR A 69 -2.89 -8.18 -0.11
CA TYR A 69 -2.71 -9.61 -0.37
C TYR A 69 -2.32 -9.86 -1.83
N ASN A 70 -1.13 -10.40 -2.04
CA ASN A 70 -0.57 -10.75 -3.33
C ASN A 70 -0.83 -12.24 -3.64
N LEU A 71 -1.62 -12.48 -4.68
CA LEU A 71 -2.00 -13.84 -5.11
C LEU A 71 -0.82 -14.65 -5.67
N ASN A 72 0.26 -13.97 -6.06
CA ASN A 72 1.43 -14.52 -6.77
C ASN A 72 1.05 -15.44 -7.94
N LYS A 73 -0.07 -15.14 -8.60
CA LYS A 73 -0.62 -15.91 -9.72
C LYS A 73 -1.20 -14.94 -10.75
N PRO A 74 -0.91 -15.14 -12.05
CA PRO A 74 -1.54 -14.37 -13.11
C PRO A 74 -3.03 -14.73 -13.18
N ILE A 75 -3.87 -13.71 -13.07
CA ILE A 75 -5.32 -13.87 -13.17
C ILE A 75 -5.69 -14.01 -14.65
N GLY A 76 -6.55 -14.98 -14.97
CA GLY A 76 -7.03 -15.16 -16.34
C GLY A 76 -6.09 -15.90 -17.29
N LYS A 77 -5.03 -16.57 -16.79
CA LYS A 77 -4.34 -17.57 -17.63
C LYS A 77 -5.32 -18.71 -17.91
N GLY A 78 -5.75 -18.82 -19.17
CA GLY A 78 -6.51 -19.96 -19.66
C GLY A 78 -5.76 -21.26 -19.36
N ARG A 79 -6.50 -22.36 -19.19
CA ARG A 79 -5.87 -23.67 -19.07
C ARG A 79 -5.10 -23.94 -20.37
N PRO A 80 -3.85 -24.43 -20.32
CA PRO A 80 -3.15 -24.83 -21.53
C PRO A 80 -4.02 -25.84 -22.29
N PRO A 81 -4.03 -25.80 -23.64
CA PRO A 81 -4.81 -26.75 -24.43
C PRO A 81 -4.41 -28.17 -24.06
N LYS A 82 -5.39 -29.09 -24.09
CA LYS A 82 -5.13 -30.50 -23.83
C LYS A 82 -4.09 -31.01 -24.84
N ILE A 83 -3.02 -31.64 -24.35
CA ILE A 83 -2.08 -32.36 -25.22
C ILE A 83 -2.82 -33.57 -25.79
N ILE A 84 -3.01 -33.61 -27.11
CA ILE A 84 -3.62 -34.73 -27.83
C ILE A 84 -2.49 -35.54 -28.46
N TYR A 85 -2.23 -36.74 -27.93
CA TYR A 85 -1.30 -37.68 -28.52
C TYR A 85 -1.96 -38.36 -29.73
N ASN A 86 -1.37 -38.22 -30.91
CA ASN A 86 -1.82 -38.91 -32.11
C ASN A 86 -0.80 -40.00 -32.50
N PRO A 87 -1.22 -41.25 -32.72
CA PRO A 87 -0.32 -42.37 -33.06
C PRO A 87 0.35 -42.25 -34.43
N ARG A 88 0.05 -41.19 -35.21
CA ARG A 88 0.68 -40.90 -36.51
C ARG A 88 2.08 -40.29 -36.44
N PHE A 89 2.53 -39.89 -35.26
CA PHE A 89 3.84 -39.23 -35.04
C PHE A 89 4.70 -39.96 -34.00
N LEU A 90 4.43 -41.25 -33.75
CA LEU A 90 5.27 -42.14 -32.96
C LEU A 90 5.99 -43.13 -33.88
#